data_AF-U1P6E8-F1
#
_entry.id   AF-U1P6E8-F1
#
_cell.length_a   1.000
_cell.length_b   1.000
_cell.length_c   1.000
_cell.angle_alpha   90.00
_cell.angle_beta   90.00
_cell.angle_gamma   90.00
#
_symmetry.space_group_name_H-M   'P 1'
#
loop_
_entity.id
_entity.type
_entity.pdbx_description
1 polymer ?
#
loop_
_entity_poly.entity_id
_entity_poly.type
_entity_poly.pdbx_seq_one_letter_code
_entity_poly.pdbx_strand_id
1 'polypeptide(L)'
;MASSARVPTNVPRDRYEFDQRPTTDRSFEAALATARAGERLSVADGIALMTTGTDHPGIDRERKEKVLEAADRRRAAVVGDEVTFVANLNNNVTTACNTGCLFCNFKDRSETFRTGRGDHDGFTKTPAESRKTVAAAVERGIYEVTSVSGLHPAFALDDEHRERLEASGRPDLNYRPPEAYQTSPATYVDQIRAMSVDGVHLHSMTPEEAYHARRGTEWSYEEVYSRLKTAGLNSVPGTAAEILVDEVRDVICPGKIRSDEWVQAMEAAATVGLPTTATIMYGHVENEAHRVHHLAAIRELQDRTGAITEFVPLSFVHQNTPLYDRGMVDGGATADEDELMIAVSRLFLDNIDHIQSSWVK
;
A
#
# COMPACT_ATOMS: atom_id res chain seq x y z
N MET A 1 10.50 28.19 31.92
CA MET A 1 11.52 27.47 31.14
C MET A 1 10.82 26.87 29.92
N ALA A 2 10.58 27.70 28.91
CA ALA A 2 9.73 27.34 27.78
C ALA A 2 10.53 26.61 26.68
N SER A 3 9.95 25.49 26.23
CA SER A 3 9.98 24.97 24.86
C SER A 3 11.32 24.48 24.28
N SER A 4 11.78 23.30 24.71
CA SER A 4 12.71 22.45 23.92
C SER A 4 12.19 21.02 23.65
N ALA A 5 10.92 20.73 23.97
CA ALA A 5 10.37 19.36 23.91
C ALA A 5 9.48 19.08 22.69
N ARG A 6 9.17 20.10 21.88
CA ARG A 6 8.29 19.98 20.71
C ARG A 6 9.10 20.03 19.43
N VAL A 7 8.83 19.07 18.56
CA VAL A 7 9.49 18.96 17.25
C VAL A 7 8.50 19.17 16.12
N PRO A 8 8.91 19.83 15.03
CA PRO A 8 8.05 20.00 13.86
C PRO A 8 7.78 18.64 13.19
N THR A 9 6.62 18.52 12.56
CA THR A 9 6.27 17.43 11.65
C THR A 9 6.68 17.79 10.23
N ASN A 10 7.05 16.82 9.40
CA ASN A 10 7.38 17.07 8.00
C ASN A 10 6.14 17.15 7.08
N VAL A 11 4.95 16.93 7.62
CA VAL A 11 3.68 17.10 6.89
C VAL A 11 3.40 18.58 6.60
N PRO A 12 3.16 18.96 5.34
CA PRO A 12 2.83 20.33 4.93
C PRO A 12 1.34 20.66 5.18
N ARG A 13 0.91 20.64 6.46
CA ARG A 13 -0.51 20.74 6.89
C ARG A 13 -1.27 21.96 6.34
N ASP A 14 -0.58 23.08 6.18
CA ASP A 14 -1.17 24.36 5.78
C ASP A 14 -1.06 24.62 4.26
N ARG A 15 -0.44 23.71 3.51
CA ARG A 15 -0.21 23.87 2.07
C ARG A 15 -1.40 23.45 1.22
N TYR A 16 -2.23 22.56 1.76
CA TYR A 16 -3.34 21.94 1.07
C TYR A 16 -4.66 22.29 1.77
N GLU A 17 -5.66 22.63 0.97
CA GLU A 17 -7.01 22.90 1.45
C GLU A 17 -7.77 21.59 1.63
N PHE A 18 -7.45 20.86 2.70
CA PHE A 18 -8.16 19.64 3.08
C PHE A 18 -9.35 19.93 4.00
N ASP A 19 -10.41 19.14 3.85
CA ASP A 19 -11.57 19.14 4.74
C ASP A 19 -11.22 18.48 6.08
N GLN A 20 -10.53 17.34 6.07
CA GLN A 20 -10.11 16.67 7.29
C GLN A 20 -8.96 17.43 7.95
N ARG A 21 -9.19 17.92 9.16
CA ARG A 21 -8.19 18.65 9.96
C ARG A 21 -7.71 17.78 11.13
N PRO A 22 -6.42 17.85 11.52
CA PRO A 22 -5.85 17.10 12.62
C PRO A 22 -6.23 17.70 13.98
N THR A 23 -7.54 17.82 14.23
CA THR A 23 -8.16 18.44 15.39
C THR A 23 -9.26 17.54 15.95
N THR A 24 -9.43 17.52 17.27
CA THR A 24 -10.48 16.76 17.92
C THR A 24 -10.82 17.35 19.29
N ASP A 25 -12.05 17.19 19.75
CA ASP A 25 -12.46 17.58 21.10
C ASP A 25 -11.98 16.58 22.18
N ARG A 26 -11.36 15.47 21.76
CA ARG A 26 -10.81 14.46 22.68
C ARG A 26 -9.46 14.92 23.23
N SER A 27 -9.36 15.03 24.55
CA SER A 27 -8.06 15.33 25.18
C SER A 27 -7.08 14.16 25.03
N PHE A 28 -5.79 14.49 24.93
CA PHE A 28 -4.71 13.50 24.89
C PHE A 28 -4.76 12.55 26.09
N GLU A 29 -4.99 13.08 27.29
CA GLU A 29 -5.02 12.31 28.54
C GLU A 29 -6.17 11.29 28.54
N ALA A 30 -7.33 11.66 28.01
CA ALA A 30 -8.47 10.75 27.92
C ALA A 30 -8.23 9.66 26.85
N ALA A 31 -7.69 10.02 25.69
CA ALA A 31 -7.31 9.06 24.65
C ALA A 31 -6.24 8.06 25.14
N LEU A 32 -5.22 8.56 25.85
CA LEU A 32 -4.18 7.72 26.43
C LEU A 32 -4.73 6.79 27.52
N ALA A 33 -5.70 7.24 28.31
CA ALA A 33 -6.36 6.40 29.31
C ALA A 33 -7.12 5.24 28.66
N THR A 34 -7.89 5.50 27.59
CA THR A 34 -8.55 4.46 26.79
C THR A 34 -7.54 3.47 26.20
N ALA A 35 -6.45 3.98 25.61
CA ALA A 35 -5.39 3.14 25.05
C ALA A 35 -4.75 2.22 26.10
N ARG A 36 -4.44 2.75 27.30
CA ARG A 36 -3.85 1.98 28.41
C ARG A 36 -4.83 0.96 29.01
N ALA A 37 -6.12 1.21 28.94
CA ALA A 37 -7.16 0.26 29.33
C ALA A 37 -7.33 -0.89 28.31
N GLY A 38 -6.73 -0.79 27.12
CA GLY A 38 -6.90 -1.75 26.04
C GLY A 38 -8.29 -1.70 25.40
N GLU A 39 -9.00 -0.59 25.58
CA GLU A 39 -10.31 -0.35 24.98
C GLU A 39 -10.17 0.09 23.51
N ARG A 40 -11.20 -0.23 22.69
CA ARG A 40 -11.22 0.15 21.27
C ARG A 40 -11.20 1.68 21.12
N LEU A 41 -10.16 2.19 20.45
CA LEU A 41 -9.99 3.62 20.22
C LEU A 41 -10.96 4.16 19.16
N SER A 42 -11.56 5.31 19.43
CA SER A 42 -12.29 6.07 18.41
C SER A 42 -11.33 6.82 17.47
N VAL A 43 -11.82 7.32 16.34
CA VAL A 43 -11.06 8.22 15.45
C VAL A 43 -10.55 9.45 16.23
N ALA A 44 -11.38 10.01 17.11
CA ALA A 44 -11.00 11.13 17.97
C ALA A 44 -9.82 10.78 18.89
N ASP A 45 -9.81 9.58 19.50
CA ASP A 45 -8.67 9.11 20.28
C ASP A 45 -7.41 8.97 19.42
N GLY A 46 -7.53 8.37 18.24
CA GLY A 46 -6.43 8.20 17.31
C GLY A 46 -5.81 9.54 16.90
N ILE A 47 -6.63 10.55 16.59
CA ILE A 47 -6.17 11.91 16.25
C ILE A 47 -5.44 12.54 17.44
N ALA A 48 -6.01 12.46 18.65
CA ALA A 48 -5.38 13.00 19.86
C ALA A 48 -4.02 12.35 20.15
N LEU A 49 -3.89 11.04 19.95
CA LEU A 49 -2.62 10.32 20.16
C LEU A 49 -1.59 10.63 19.06
N MET A 50 -1.99 10.59 17.80
CA MET A 50 -1.11 10.84 16.65
C MET A 50 -0.55 12.28 16.65
N THR A 51 -1.35 13.24 17.10
CA THR A 51 -0.92 14.65 17.22
C THR A 51 -0.24 14.95 18.55
N THR A 52 -0.22 14.02 19.51
CA THR A 52 0.18 14.26 20.91
C THR A 52 -0.61 15.41 21.59
N GLY A 53 -1.86 15.58 21.17
CA GLY A 53 -2.78 16.64 21.56
C GLY A 53 -2.82 17.78 20.54
N THR A 54 -4.04 18.24 20.21
CA THR A 54 -4.29 19.11 19.05
C THR A 54 -4.20 20.61 19.34
N ASP A 55 -4.00 21.00 20.59
CA ASP A 55 -3.99 22.41 21.02
C ASP A 55 -2.78 23.19 20.49
N HIS A 56 -1.74 22.49 20.04
CA HIS A 56 -0.47 23.06 19.62
C HIS A 56 0.14 22.28 18.45
N PRO A 57 0.87 22.96 17.54
CA PRO A 57 1.56 22.29 16.44
C PRO A 57 2.77 21.46 16.92
N GLY A 58 3.14 20.47 16.12
CA GLY A 58 4.30 19.60 16.35
C GLY A 58 4.03 18.45 17.32
N ILE A 59 5.05 17.61 17.51
CA ILE A 59 5.00 16.44 18.38
C ILE A 59 5.59 16.79 19.75
N ASP A 60 4.82 16.59 20.81
CA ASP A 60 5.27 16.64 22.20
C ASP A 60 5.92 15.31 22.58
N ARG A 61 7.25 15.32 22.76
CA ARG A 61 8.01 14.09 23.01
C ARG A 61 7.65 13.41 24.32
N GLU A 62 7.32 14.15 25.37
CA GLU A 62 6.93 13.52 26.65
C GLU A 62 5.60 12.77 26.52
N ARG A 63 4.68 13.30 25.71
CA ARG A 63 3.43 12.63 25.38
C ARG A 63 3.68 11.46 24.43
N LYS A 64 4.54 11.61 23.42
CA LYS A 64 4.96 10.54 22.51
C LYS A 64 5.47 9.31 23.27
N GLU A 65 6.39 9.50 24.22
CA GLU A 65 6.93 8.38 25.02
C GLU A 65 5.83 7.60 25.76
N LYS A 66 4.78 8.27 26.24
CA LYS A 66 3.64 7.60 26.88
C LYS A 66 2.81 6.78 25.89
N VAL A 67 2.71 7.22 24.64
CA VAL A 67 2.07 6.46 23.55
C VAL A 67 2.90 5.22 23.22
N LEU A 68 4.22 5.39 23.08
CA LEU A 68 5.15 4.29 22.82
C LEU A 68 5.11 3.22 23.92
N GLU A 69 5.14 3.64 25.19
CA GLU A 69 5.01 2.75 26.35
C GLU A 69 3.69 1.96 26.32
N ALA A 70 2.57 2.62 26.00
CA ALA A 70 1.28 1.95 25.89
C ALA A 70 1.25 0.95 24.73
N ALA A 71 1.80 1.33 23.57
CA ALA A 71 1.87 0.48 22.40
C ALA A 71 2.76 -0.75 22.63
N ASP A 72 3.91 -0.59 23.27
CA ASP A 72 4.81 -1.70 23.58
C ASP A 72 4.18 -2.69 24.56
N ARG A 73 3.50 -2.20 25.61
CA ARG A 73 2.69 -3.04 26.51
C ARG A 73 1.59 -3.79 25.77
N ARG A 74 0.89 -3.11 24.85
CA ARG A 74 -0.16 -3.76 24.03
C ARG A 74 0.44 -4.82 23.12
N ARG A 75 1.58 -4.55 22.47
CA ARG A 75 2.32 -5.51 21.65
C ARG A 75 2.69 -6.74 22.47
N ALA A 76 3.33 -6.56 23.62
CA ALA A 76 3.71 -7.67 24.49
C ALA A 76 2.50 -8.50 24.95
N ALA A 77 1.36 -7.85 25.22
CA ALA A 77 0.13 -8.54 25.61
C ALA A 77 -0.53 -9.34 24.47
N VAL A 78 -0.37 -8.91 23.21
CA VAL A 78 -1.00 -9.56 22.03
C VAL A 78 -0.10 -10.64 21.44
N VAL A 79 1.18 -10.35 21.21
CA VAL A 79 2.10 -11.23 20.47
C VAL A 79 3.34 -11.66 21.27
N GLY A 80 3.52 -11.17 22.49
CA GLY A 80 4.70 -11.48 23.32
C GLY A 80 6.01 -10.90 22.79
N ASP A 81 7.10 -11.61 23.07
CA ASP A 81 8.47 -11.20 22.74
C ASP A 81 9.00 -11.82 21.43
N GLU A 82 8.25 -12.74 20.81
CA GLU A 82 8.67 -13.37 19.55
C GLU A 82 8.60 -12.37 18.39
N VAL A 83 9.66 -12.35 17.58
CA VAL A 83 9.72 -11.56 16.34
C VAL A 83 9.88 -12.52 15.18
N THR A 84 8.87 -12.54 14.31
CA THR A 84 8.89 -13.30 13.05
C THR A 84 9.45 -12.45 11.92
N PHE A 85 9.94 -13.10 10.87
CA PHE A 85 10.43 -12.42 9.67
C PHE A 85 10.05 -13.22 8.42
N VAL A 86 9.85 -12.51 7.31
CA VAL A 86 9.59 -13.12 6.00
C VAL A 86 10.86 -13.04 5.14
N ALA A 87 11.34 -14.21 4.70
CA ALA A 87 12.43 -14.27 3.71
C ALA A 87 11.81 -14.35 2.31
N ASN A 88 11.64 -13.19 1.68
CA ASN A 88 10.99 -13.06 0.37
C ASN A 88 11.94 -12.61 -0.75
N LEU A 89 11.45 -12.82 -1.99
CA LEU A 89 11.96 -12.22 -3.20
C LEU A 89 10.97 -11.17 -3.67
N ASN A 90 11.42 -9.93 -3.91
CA ASN A 90 10.67 -9.01 -4.74
C ASN A 90 10.91 -9.31 -6.23
N ASN A 91 9.88 -9.79 -6.95
CA ASN A 91 9.91 -10.01 -8.39
C ASN A 91 8.90 -9.12 -9.13
N ASN A 92 9.13 -7.81 -9.16
CA ASN A 92 8.40 -6.92 -10.07
C ASN A 92 8.56 -7.41 -11.52
N VAL A 93 7.46 -7.36 -12.29
CA VAL A 93 7.41 -7.81 -13.69
C VAL A 93 7.80 -6.68 -14.63
N THR A 94 7.34 -5.45 -14.37
CA THR A 94 7.62 -4.31 -15.25
C THR A 94 7.61 -2.98 -14.52
N THR A 95 8.41 -2.03 -14.99
CA THR A 95 8.37 -0.61 -14.57
C THR A 95 7.51 0.26 -15.48
N ALA A 96 6.98 -0.28 -16.58
CA ALA A 96 6.12 0.45 -17.51
C ALA A 96 4.77 0.77 -16.87
N CYS A 97 4.45 2.06 -16.73
CA CYS A 97 3.20 2.50 -16.09
C CYS A 97 2.73 3.86 -16.65
N ASN A 98 1.41 4.04 -16.73
CA ASN A 98 0.80 5.29 -17.21
C ASN A 98 -0.10 5.98 -16.16
N THR A 99 -0.20 5.47 -14.93
CA THR A 99 -1.09 6.02 -13.89
C THR A 99 -0.70 7.45 -13.46
N GLY A 100 0.60 7.77 -13.47
CA GLY A 100 1.08 9.13 -13.21
C GLY A 100 1.16 9.54 -11.73
N CYS A 101 1.32 8.58 -10.82
CA CYS A 101 1.42 8.85 -9.38
C CYS A 101 2.64 9.71 -9.04
N LEU A 102 2.43 10.77 -8.25
CA LEU A 102 3.46 11.76 -7.94
C LEU A 102 4.46 11.29 -6.87
N PHE A 103 4.12 10.28 -6.10
CA PHE A 103 4.99 9.66 -5.09
C PHE A 103 5.85 8.52 -5.64
N CYS A 104 5.58 8.07 -6.87
CA CYS A 104 6.21 6.89 -7.42
C CYS A 104 7.44 7.25 -8.24
N ASN A 105 8.51 6.47 -8.10
CA ASN A 105 9.73 6.58 -8.89
C ASN A 105 9.75 5.59 -10.08
N PHE A 106 8.62 4.97 -10.43
CA PHE A 106 8.46 4.35 -11.76
C PHE A 106 8.40 5.47 -12.79
N LYS A 107 9.60 5.89 -13.23
CA LYS A 107 9.84 7.03 -14.12
C LYS A 107 9.44 6.75 -15.57
N ASP A 108 9.22 5.49 -15.91
CA ASP A 108 9.13 5.06 -17.29
C ASP A 108 7.67 5.02 -17.75
N ARG A 109 7.28 6.04 -18.50
CA ARG A 109 6.00 6.02 -19.22
C ARG A 109 6.00 4.85 -20.18
N SER A 110 4.90 4.12 -20.29
CA SER A 110 4.85 2.92 -21.12
C SER A 110 5.21 3.18 -22.59
N GLU A 111 5.06 4.41 -23.10
CA GLU A 111 5.45 4.73 -24.48
C GLU A 111 6.94 4.56 -24.77
N THR A 112 7.81 4.59 -23.75
CA THR A 112 9.26 4.39 -23.91
C THR A 112 9.61 2.93 -24.22
N PHE A 113 8.80 1.97 -23.76
CA PHE A 113 8.97 0.52 -23.97
C PHE A 113 8.49 0.03 -25.33
N ARG A 114 8.02 0.94 -26.20
CA ARG A 114 7.42 0.58 -27.48
C ARG A 114 8.45 0.14 -28.51
N THR A 115 8.11 -0.82 -29.34
CA THR A 115 8.95 -1.26 -30.46
C THR A 115 9.33 -0.07 -31.35
N GLY A 116 10.61 0.02 -31.72
CA GLY A 116 11.15 1.14 -32.50
C GLY A 116 11.49 2.39 -31.69
N ARG A 117 11.29 2.38 -30.36
CA ARG A 117 11.95 3.32 -29.44
C ARG A 117 13.37 2.83 -29.12
N GLY A 118 14.25 3.75 -28.76
CA GLY A 118 15.61 3.43 -28.30
C GLY A 118 15.62 2.81 -26.90
N ASP A 119 16.83 2.62 -26.38
CA ASP A 119 17.04 2.03 -25.06
C ASP A 119 16.44 2.89 -23.94
N HIS A 120 16.02 2.23 -22.85
CA HIS A 120 15.50 2.85 -21.64
C HIS A 120 16.01 2.10 -20.39
N ASP A 121 15.99 2.76 -19.24
CA ASP A 121 16.49 2.19 -17.98
C ASP A 121 15.46 1.25 -17.30
N GLY A 122 14.20 1.28 -17.75
CA GLY A 122 13.14 0.40 -17.28
C GLY A 122 13.27 -1.05 -17.75
N PHE A 123 12.39 -1.93 -17.27
CA PHE A 123 12.34 -3.32 -17.71
C PHE A 123 10.90 -3.85 -17.82
N THR A 124 10.72 -4.90 -18.63
CA THR A 124 9.54 -5.77 -18.66
C THR A 124 10.04 -7.20 -18.78
N LYS A 125 9.62 -8.08 -17.86
CA LYS A 125 9.98 -9.50 -17.83
C LYS A 125 8.93 -10.34 -18.53
N THR A 126 9.38 -11.30 -19.32
CA THR A 126 8.57 -12.42 -19.79
C THR A 126 8.26 -13.40 -18.65
N PRO A 127 7.21 -14.24 -18.77
CA PRO A 127 6.95 -15.32 -17.81
C PRO A 127 8.16 -16.25 -17.61
N ALA A 128 8.93 -16.53 -18.66
CA ALA A 128 10.12 -17.38 -18.56
C ALA A 128 11.22 -16.76 -17.67
N GLU A 129 11.43 -15.45 -17.76
CA GLU A 129 12.39 -14.71 -16.91
C GLU A 129 11.92 -14.63 -15.45
N SER A 130 10.62 -14.38 -15.23
CA SER A 130 10.02 -14.45 -13.89
C SER A 130 10.21 -15.84 -13.27
N ARG A 131 9.87 -16.91 -13.99
CA ARG A 131 10.06 -18.30 -13.54
C ARG A 131 11.52 -18.57 -13.16
N LYS A 132 12.46 -18.21 -14.03
CA LYS A 132 13.90 -18.42 -13.79
C LYS A 132 14.37 -17.69 -12.54
N THR A 133 13.93 -16.45 -12.35
CA THR A 133 14.29 -15.62 -11.19
C THR A 133 13.75 -16.25 -9.90
N VAL A 134 12.48 -16.68 -9.91
CA VAL A 134 11.87 -17.31 -8.73
C VAL A 134 12.51 -18.66 -8.42
N ALA A 135 12.71 -19.52 -9.41
CA ALA A 135 13.35 -20.83 -9.20
C ALA A 135 14.74 -20.69 -8.54
N ALA A 136 15.56 -19.76 -9.03
CA ALA A 136 16.87 -19.48 -8.44
C ALA A 136 16.79 -18.93 -7.01
N ALA A 137 15.72 -18.22 -6.65
CA ALA A 137 15.50 -17.74 -5.29
C ALA A 137 15.03 -18.86 -4.35
N VAL A 138 14.13 -19.73 -4.81
CA VAL A 138 13.66 -20.90 -4.07
C VAL A 138 14.81 -21.85 -3.75
N GLU A 139 15.72 -22.08 -4.70
CA GLU A 139 16.95 -22.87 -4.48
C GLU A 139 17.84 -22.29 -3.36
N ARG A 140 17.73 -20.98 -3.08
CA ARG A 140 18.45 -20.29 -1.99
C ARG A 140 17.69 -20.27 -0.66
N GLY A 141 16.50 -20.88 -0.59
CA GLY A 141 15.68 -20.95 0.62
C GLY A 141 14.65 -19.83 0.78
N ILE A 142 14.39 -19.05 -0.27
CA ILE A 142 13.25 -18.11 -0.28
C ILE A 142 11.94 -18.90 -0.33
N TYR A 143 10.98 -18.52 0.50
CA TYR A 143 9.68 -19.21 0.60
C TYR A 143 8.48 -18.31 0.27
N GLU A 144 8.70 -17.02 0.01
CA GLU A 144 7.69 -16.09 -0.48
C GLU A 144 8.21 -15.28 -1.68
N VAL A 145 7.35 -15.05 -2.66
CA VAL A 145 7.56 -14.08 -3.74
C VAL A 145 6.54 -12.97 -3.60
N THR A 146 7.04 -11.75 -3.45
CA THR A 146 6.24 -10.53 -3.54
C THR A 146 6.38 -9.94 -4.93
N SER A 147 5.27 -9.57 -5.58
CA SER A 147 5.31 -8.91 -6.89
C SER A 147 4.25 -7.82 -6.98
N VAL A 148 4.70 -6.60 -7.28
CA VAL A 148 3.85 -5.43 -7.55
C VAL A 148 4.43 -4.68 -8.74
N SER A 149 3.69 -4.60 -9.85
CA SER A 149 4.24 -4.09 -11.10
C SER A 149 3.61 -2.76 -11.54
N GLY A 150 4.26 -2.09 -12.49
CA GLY A 150 3.61 -1.03 -13.26
C GLY A 150 2.38 -1.56 -14.01
N LEU A 151 1.41 -0.68 -14.23
CA LEU A 151 0.19 -0.99 -14.99
C LEU A 151 0.48 -0.91 -16.49
N HIS A 152 1.21 -1.90 -16.99
CA HIS A 152 1.62 -1.95 -18.39
C HIS A 152 0.38 -2.12 -19.29
N PRO A 153 0.17 -1.26 -20.32
CA PRO A 153 -1.02 -1.29 -21.17
C PRO A 153 -1.33 -2.61 -21.89
N ALA A 154 -0.35 -3.50 -22.02
CA ALA A 154 -0.49 -4.80 -22.69
C ALA A 154 -0.95 -5.90 -21.74
N PHE A 155 -0.92 -5.68 -20.42
CA PHE A 155 -1.44 -6.65 -19.49
C PHE A 155 -2.95 -6.80 -19.65
N ALA A 156 -3.36 -8.02 -19.94
CA ALA A 156 -4.70 -8.53 -19.74
C ALA A 156 -4.68 -9.51 -18.54
N LEU A 157 -5.86 -9.86 -18.01
CA LEU A 157 -5.96 -10.85 -16.93
C LEU A 157 -5.55 -12.23 -17.45
N ASP A 158 -6.19 -12.65 -18.53
CA ASP A 158 -6.02 -13.87 -19.29
C ASP A 158 -6.36 -13.62 -20.77
N ASP A 159 -6.41 -14.67 -21.58
CA ASP A 159 -6.71 -14.58 -23.02
C ASP A 159 -8.13 -14.07 -23.29
N GLU A 160 -9.11 -14.46 -22.47
CA GLU A 160 -10.50 -13.98 -22.60
C GLU A 160 -10.57 -12.46 -22.39
N HIS A 161 -9.86 -11.94 -21.37
CA HIS A 161 -9.79 -10.51 -21.15
C HIS A 161 -9.10 -9.81 -22.33
N ARG A 162 -8.03 -10.39 -22.88
CA ARG A 162 -7.30 -9.82 -24.02
C ARG A 162 -8.20 -9.66 -25.25
N GLU A 163 -8.93 -10.71 -25.61
CA GLU A 163 -9.87 -10.68 -26.74
C GLU A 163 -10.90 -9.55 -26.59
N ARG A 164 -11.42 -9.36 -25.37
CA ARG A 164 -12.36 -8.26 -25.06
C ARG A 164 -11.70 -6.88 -25.21
N LEU A 165 -10.48 -6.71 -24.71
CA LEU A 165 -9.73 -5.45 -24.83
C LEU A 165 -9.46 -5.09 -26.29
N GLU A 166 -9.03 -6.08 -27.10
CA GLU A 166 -8.78 -5.92 -28.53
C GLU A 166 -10.04 -5.57 -29.32
N ALA A 167 -11.17 -6.19 -28.98
CA ALA A 167 -12.44 -5.92 -29.63
C ALA A 167 -13.09 -4.57 -29.23
N SER A 168 -12.72 -4.01 -28.06
CA SER A 168 -13.41 -2.86 -27.48
C SER A 168 -13.30 -1.57 -28.31
N GLY A 169 -12.17 -1.34 -28.98
CA GLY A 169 -11.82 -0.08 -29.65
C GLY A 169 -11.80 1.16 -28.73
N ARG A 170 -11.95 0.98 -27.41
CA ARG A 170 -12.12 2.07 -26.44
C ARG A 170 -10.77 2.66 -26.03
N PRO A 171 -10.50 3.95 -26.32
CA PRO A 171 -9.21 4.57 -26.04
C PRO A 171 -8.96 4.80 -24.53
N ASP A 172 -10.02 4.90 -23.74
CA ASP A 172 -9.96 5.17 -22.30
C ASP A 172 -9.51 3.96 -21.47
N LEU A 173 -9.52 2.75 -22.04
CA LEU A 173 -9.01 1.54 -21.38
C LEU A 173 -7.48 1.47 -21.32
N ASN A 174 -6.78 2.43 -21.95
CA ASN A 174 -5.32 2.46 -22.02
C ASN A 174 -4.73 1.09 -22.41
N TYR A 175 -5.37 0.39 -23.35
CA TYR A 175 -4.89 -0.89 -23.86
C TYR A 175 -4.07 -0.70 -25.14
N ARG A 176 -2.99 -1.47 -25.26
CA ARG A 176 -2.23 -1.63 -26.49
C ARG A 176 -1.79 -3.09 -26.60
N PRO A 177 -1.82 -3.69 -27.80
CA PRO A 177 -1.49 -5.09 -27.97
C PRO A 177 0.00 -5.33 -27.65
N PRO A 178 0.38 -6.52 -27.16
CA PRO A 178 1.74 -6.80 -26.72
C PRO A 178 2.82 -6.59 -27.79
N GLU A 179 2.49 -6.77 -29.06
CA GLU A 179 3.40 -6.59 -30.21
C GLU A 179 3.82 -5.13 -30.41
N ALA A 180 3.10 -4.19 -29.78
CA ALA A 180 3.47 -2.77 -29.78
C ALA A 180 4.70 -2.46 -28.89
N TYR A 181 5.16 -3.43 -28.11
CA TYR A 181 6.21 -3.28 -27.09
C TYR A 181 7.42 -4.18 -27.39
N GLN A 182 8.59 -3.71 -26.95
CA GLN A 182 9.86 -4.43 -27.12
C GLN A 182 9.82 -5.81 -26.45
N THR A 183 9.19 -5.90 -25.28
CA THR A 183 8.96 -7.15 -24.55
C THR A 183 7.49 -7.25 -24.14
N SER A 184 6.85 -8.38 -24.49
CA SER A 184 5.50 -8.69 -24.03
C SER A 184 5.52 -9.17 -22.58
N PRO A 185 4.70 -8.60 -21.68
CA PRO A 185 4.59 -9.07 -20.31
C PRO A 185 3.68 -10.32 -20.19
N ALA A 186 3.09 -10.81 -21.29
CA ALA A 186 2.00 -11.80 -21.30
C ALA A 186 0.79 -11.35 -20.45
N THR A 187 0.01 -12.29 -19.92
CA THR A 187 -1.13 -11.98 -19.03
C THR A 187 -0.73 -12.04 -17.55
N TYR A 188 -1.54 -11.44 -16.68
CA TYR A 188 -1.35 -11.58 -15.22
C TYR A 188 -1.38 -13.06 -14.81
N VAL A 189 -2.32 -13.85 -15.35
CA VAL A 189 -2.42 -15.29 -15.08
C VAL A 189 -1.16 -16.04 -15.51
N ASP A 190 -0.56 -15.71 -16.66
CA ASP A 190 0.70 -16.34 -17.10
C ASP A 190 1.87 -16.03 -16.16
N GLN A 191 1.96 -14.78 -15.68
CA GLN A 191 3.00 -14.38 -14.73
C GLN A 191 2.81 -15.06 -13.37
N ILE A 192 1.59 -15.16 -12.86
CA ILE A 192 1.30 -15.89 -11.62
C ILE A 192 1.69 -17.37 -11.76
N ARG A 193 1.28 -18.04 -12.85
CA ARG A 193 1.67 -19.44 -13.13
C ARG A 193 3.18 -19.61 -13.29
N ALA A 194 3.86 -18.60 -13.82
CA ALA A 194 5.30 -18.64 -13.99
C ALA A 194 6.05 -18.49 -12.66
N MET A 195 5.57 -17.63 -11.78
CA MET A 195 6.14 -17.42 -10.45
C MET A 195 5.79 -18.55 -9.47
N SER A 196 4.71 -19.31 -9.70
CA SER A 196 4.32 -20.43 -8.83
C SER A 196 5.26 -21.63 -9.05
N VAL A 197 6.39 -21.62 -8.34
CA VAL A 197 7.46 -22.63 -8.42
C VAL A 197 7.59 -23.32 -7.07
N ASP A 198 7.58 -24.65 -7.08
CA ASP A 198 7.86 -25.52 -5.92
C ASP A 198 7.11 -25.16 -4.62
N GLY A 199 5.88 -24.67 -4.74
CA GLY A 199 5.03 -24.34 -3.61
C GLY A 199 5.40 -23.04 -2.88
N VAL A 200 6.24 -22.19 -3.47
CA VAL A 200 6.54 -20.85 -2.95
C VAL A 200 5.25 -20.04 -2.77
N HIS A 201 5.14 -19.29 -1.67
CA HIS A 201 3.97 -18.45 -1.40
C HIS A 201 3.99 -17.20 -2.28
N LEU A 202 2.98 -17.03 -3.14
CA LEU A 202 2.83 -15.86 -3.99
C LEU A 202 1.96 -14.79 -3.33
N HIS A 203 2.62 -13.70 -2.90
CA HIS A 203 2.01 -12.48 -2.38
C HIS A 203 2.00 -11.39 -3.47
N SER A 204 0.94 -11.30 -4.27
CA SER A 204 0.91 -10.42 -5.46
C SER A 204 -0.50 -9.94 -5.81
N MET A 205 -0.62 -9.15 -6.87
CA MET A 205 -1.87 -8.60 -7.42
C MET A 205 -2.55 -7.61 -6.48
N THR A 206 -2.01 -6.39 -6.46
CA THR A 206 -2.61 -5.27 -5.71
C THR A 206 -4.07 -5.01 -6.14
N PRO A 207 -4.88 -4.34 -5.31
CA PRO A 207 -6.19 -3.84 -5.71
C PRO A 207 -6.18 -3.03 -7.02
N GLU A 208 -5.14 -2.23 -7.25
CA GLU A 208 -4.97 -1.45 -8.48
C GLU A 208 -4.71 -2.35 -9.70
N GLU A 209 -3.89 -3.39 -9.56
CA GLU A 209 -3.67 -4.37 -10.63
C GLU A 209 -4.93 -5.20 -10.88
N ALA A 210 -5.71 -5.53 -9.86
CA ALA A 210 -6.99 -6.21 -10.02
C ALA A 210 -8.01 -5.33 -10.76
N TYR A 211 -8.06 -4.03 -10.47
CA TYR A 211 -8.86 -3.05 -11.22
C TYR A 211 -8.41 -2.98 -12.68
N HIS A 212 -7.10 -2.88 -12.91
CA HIS A 212 -6.52 -2.92 -14.24
C HIS A 212 -6.86 -4.22 -14.98
N ALA A 213 -6.86 -5.35 -14.28
CA ALA A 213 -7.15 -6.69 -14.80
C ALA A 213 -8.64 -6.96 -15.10
N ARG A 214 -9.56 -6.05 -14.78
CA ARG A 214 -10.99 -6.12 -15.17
C ARG A 214 -11.45 -5.02 -16.12
N ARG A 215 -10.56 -4.09 -16.50
CA ARG A 215 -10.95 -2.91 -17.30
C ARG A 215 -11.61 -3.31 -18.62
N GLY A 216 -12.71 -2.66 -18.98
CA GLY A 216 -13.46 -2.99 -20.20
C GLY A 216 -14.30 -4.27 -20.09
N THR A 217 -14.50 -4.77 -18.87
CA THR A 217 -15.41 -5.89 -18.56
C THR A 217 -16.36 -5.51 -17.43
N GLU A 218 -17.43 -6.29 -17.26
CA GLU A 218 -18.35 -6.21 -16.12
C GLU A 218 -17.95 -7.18 -14.98
N TRP A 219 -16.78 -7.82 -15.06
CA TRP A 219 -16.34 -8.79 -14.05
C TRP A 219 -16.20 -8.14 -12.69
N SER A 220 -16.55 -8.85 -11.61
CA SER A 220 -16.28 -8.41 -10.24
C SER A 220 -14.81 -8.63 -9.86
N TYR A 221 -14.36 -8.01 -8.77
CA TYR A 221 -13.05 -8.33 -8.18
C TYR A 221 -12.96 -9.80 -7.74
N GLU A 222 -14.07 -10.42 -7.32
CA GLU A 222 -14.12 -11.84 -6.94
C GLU A 222 -13.81 -12.74 -8.13
N GLU A 223 -14.35 -12.42 -9.32
CA GLU A 223 -14.04 -13.15 -10.55
C GLU A 223 -12.53 -13.05 -10.88
N VAL A 224 -11.97 -11.84 -10.80
CA VAL A 224 -10.53 -11.59 -11.04
C VAL A 224 -9.67 -12.41 -10.07
N TYR A 225 -9.91 -12.28 -8.76
CA TYR A 225 -9.12 -12.97 -7.75
C TYR A 225 -9.34 -14.49 -7.76
N SER A 226 -10.52 -14.99 -8.14
CA SER A 226 -10.76 -16.44 -8.32
C SER A 226 -9.91 -17.03 -9.44
N ARG A 227 -9.78 -16.31 -10.57
CA ARG A 227 -8.91 -16.72 -11.68
C ARG A 227 -7.43 -16.69 -11.28
N LEU A 228 -7.00 -15.64 -10.57
CA LEU A 228 -5.62 -15.52 -10.08
C LEU A 228 -5.29 -16.58 -9.02
N LYS A 229 -6.21 -16.88 -8.10
CA LYS A 229 -6.08 -17.96 -7.12
C LYS A 229 -5.91 -19.31 -7.81
N THR A 230 -6.73 -19.59 -8.82
CA THR A 230 -6.61 -20.81 -9.65
C THR A 230 -5.27 -20.88 -10.39
N ALA A 231 -4.70 -19.72 -10.77
CA ALA A 231 -3.39 -19.63 -11.40
C ALA A 231 -2.21 -19.87 -10.44
N GLY A 232 -2.43 -19.79 -9.12
CA GLY A 232 -1.42 -20.02 -8.08
C GLY A 232 -1.21 -18.87 -7.09
N LEU A 233 -2.02 -17.80 -7.13
CA LEU A 233 -1.94 -16.71 -6.16
C LEU A 233 -2.32 -17.19 -4.75
N ASN A 234 -1.51 -16.86 -3.73
CA ASN A 234 -1.72 -17.31 -2.36
C ASN A 234 -2.23 -16.22 -1.42
N SER A 235 -1.89 -14.95 -1.66
CA SER A 235 -2.33 -13.81 -0.84
C SER A 235 -2.21 -12.49 -1.59
N VAL A 236 -2.93 -11.46 -1.12
CA VAL A 236 -3.01 -10.15 -1.78
C VAL A 236 -2.31 -9.07 -0.94
N PRO A 237 -1.37 -8.30 -1.52
CA PRO A 237 -0.73 -7.19 -0.85
C PRO A 237 -1.67 -6.00 -0.71
N GLY A 238 -1.73 -5.43 0.50
CA GLY A 238 -2.53 -4.22 0.78
C GLY A 238 -1.93 -2.91 0.27
N THR A 239 -0.97 -2.98 -0.64
CA THR A 239 -0.44 -1.80 -1.35
C THR A 239 -1.52 -1.18 -2.26
N ALA A 240 -1.21 -0.06 -2.91
CA ALA A 240 -2.19 0.80 -3.60
C ALA A 240 -3.16 1.57 -2.68
N ALA A 241 -3.11 1.30 -1.37
CA ALA A 241 -3.88 2.00 -0.36
C ALA A 241 -3.37 3.44 -0.17
N GLU A 242 -2.06 3.65 -0.09
CA GLU A 242 -1.38 4.90 0.25
C GLU A 242 -2.03 5.60 1.46
N ILE A 243 -3.00 6.46 1.20
CA ILE A 243 -3.96 6.99 2.16
C ILE A 243 -5.37 6.71 1.61
N LEU A 244 -6.23 6.11 2.44
CA LEU A 244 -7.61 5.74 2.09
C LEU A 244 -8.55 6.90 2.46
N VAL A 245 -8.14 8.10 2.05
CA VAL A 245 -8.90 9.35 2.17
C VAL A 245 -8.75 10.08 0.86
N ASP A 246 -9.87 10.26 0.20
CA ASP A 246 -9.92 10.59 -1.22
C ASP A 246 -9.33 11.96 -1.56
N GLU A 247 -9.48 12.98 -0.70
CA GLU A 247 -8.87 14.30 -0.93
C GLU A 247 -7.33 14.25 -0.99
N VAL A 248 -6.71 13.29 -0.30
CA VAL A 248 -5.25 13.03 -0.42
C VAL A 248 -4.94 12.35 -1.75
N ARG A 249 -5.77 11.38 -2.16
CA ARG A 249 -5.60 10.65 -3.43
C ARG A 249 -5.70 11.60 -4.62
N ASP A 250 -6.60 12.57 -4.55
CA ASP A 250 -6.79 13.63 -5.55
C ASP A 250 -5.57 14.56 -5.68
N VAL A 251 -4.71 14.61 -4.66
CA VAL A 251 -3.43 15.32 -4.75
C VAL A 251 -2.32 14.42 -5.31
N ILE A 252 -2.19 13.19 -4.79
CA ILE A 252 -0.98 12.39 -5.03
C ILE A 252 -1.07 11.49 -6.27
N CYS A 253 -2.26 11.02 -6.65
CA CYS A 253 -2.48 10.18 -7.84
C CYS A 253 -3.97 10.09 -8.23
N PRO A 254 -4.54 11.11 -8.90
CA PRO A 254 -5.96 11.13 -9.29
C PRO A 254 -6.40 9.99 -10.22
N GLY A 255 -5.46 9.43 -10.99
CA GLY A 255 -5.73 8.34 -11.94
C GLY A 255 -5.79 6.95 -11.32
N LYS A 256 -5.52 6.82 -10.02
CA LYS A 256 -5.55 5.57 -9.26
C LYS A 256 -6.98 5.23 -8.82
N ILE A 257 -7.25 3.99 -8.44
CA ILE A 257 -8.54 3.63 -7.82
C ILE A 257 -8.86 4.51 -6.61
N ARG A 258 -10.15 4.66 -6.30
CA ARG A 258 -10.65 5.37 -5.12
C ARG A 258 -10.60 4.48 -3.87
N SER A 259 -10.83 5.08 -2.71
CA SER A 259 -10.74 4.37 -1.43
C SER A 259 -11.76 3.24 -1.30
N ASP A 260 -12.98 3.44 -1.83
CA ASP A 260 -14.04 2.45 -1.87
C ASP A 260 -13.73 1.26 -2.80
N GLU A 261 -13.17 1.51 -3.98
CA GLU A 261 -12.72 0.47 -4.90
C GLU A 261 -11.58 -0.38 -4.29
N TRP A 262 -10.67 0.24 -3.55
CA TRP A 262 -9.63 -0.50 -2.80
C TRP A 262 -10.27 -1.43 -1.76
N VAL A 263 -11.25 -0.93 -0.98
CA VAL A 263 -11.97 -1.74 0.02
C VAL A 263 -12.72 -2.89 -0.64
N GLN A 264 -13.44 -2.63 -1.74
CA GLN A 264 -14.16 -3.67 -2.50
C GLN A 264 -13.25 -4.77 -3.02
N ALA A 265 -12.07 -4.42 -3.56
CA ALA A 265 -11.11 -5.39 -4.05
C ALA A 265 -10.55 -6.28 -2.91
N MET A 266 -10.23 -5.68 -1.77
CA MET A 266 -9.70 -6.42 -0.61
C MET A 266 -10.77 -7.32 0.02
N GLU A 267 -12.02 -6.85 0.10
CA GLU A 267 -13.16 -7.66 0.54
C GLU A 267 -13.41 -8.83 -0.42
N ALA A 268 -13.32 -8.62 -1.73
CA ALA A 268 -13.40 -9.69 -2.73
C ALA A 268 -12.27 -10.73 -2.61
N ALA A 269 -11.03 -10.29 -2.38
CA ALA A 269 -9.91 -11.19 -2.12
C ALA A 269 -10.18 -12.08 -0.89
N ALA A 270 -10.67 -11.48 0.19
CA ALA A 270 -11.08 -12.22 1.39
C ALA A 270 -12.22 -13.21 1.11
N THR A 271 -13.26 -12.80 0.37
CA THR A 271 -14.41 -13.65 0.01
C THR A 271 -13.98 -14.90 -0.75
N VAL A 272 -13.03 -14.78 -1.69
CA VAL A 272 -12.51 -15.94 -2.42
C VAL A 272 -11.48 -16.75 -1.60
N GLY A 273 -11.27 -16.40 -0.34
CA GLY A 273 -10.40 -17.09 0.61
C GLY A 273 -8.92 -16.86 0.35
N LEU A 274 -8.53 -15.65 -0.08
CA LEU A 274 -7.15 -15.19 -0.08
C LEU A 274 -6.91 -14.33 1.17
N PRO A 275 -5.94 -14.66 2.03
CA PRO A 275 -5.51 -13.73 3.08
C PRO A 275 -4.86 -12.50 2.45
N THR A 276 -4.87 -11.40 3.20
CA THR A 276 -4.39 -10.11 2.72
C THR A 276 -3.45 -9.44 3.72
N THR A 277 -2.64 -8.51 3.25
CA THR A 277 -1.97 -7.52 4.14
C THR A 277 -2.65 -6.17 3.97
N ALA A 278 -2.36 -5.21 4.84
CA ALA A 278 -2.78 -3.82 4.68
C ALA A 278 -1.58 -2.89 4.84
N THR A 279 -1.53 -1.80 4.08
CA THR A 279 -0.39 -0.87 4.12
C THR A 279 -0.84 0.58 4.20
N ILE A 280 -0.01 1.42 4.78
CA ILE A 280 -0.14 2.88 4.71
C ILE A 280 1.16 3.46 4.18
N MET A 281 1.09 4.40 3.23
CA MET A 281 2.24 5.24 2.89
C MET A 281 2.01 6.61 3.50
N TYR A 282 2.90 7.06 4.38
CA TYR A 282 2.73 8.27 5.18
C TYR A 282 4.00 9.14 5.21
N GLY A 283 3.87 10.37 5.69
CA GLY A 283 4.93 11.38 5.71
C GLY A 283 5.07 12.12 4.39
N HIS A 284 3.98 12.30 3.64
CA HIS A 284 3.94 13.09 2.40
C HIS A 284 3.00 14.28 2.56
N VAL A 285 1.94 14.37 1.75
CA VAL A 285 1.02 15.53 1.76
C VAL A 285 -0.07 15.40 2.81
N GLU A 286 -0.30 14.20 3.36
CA GLU A 286 -1.40 13.90 4.26
C GLU A 286 -1.18 14.39 5.69
N ASN A 287 -2.25 14.67 6.43
CA ASN A 287 -2.18 14.97 7.87
C ASN A 287 -2.56 13.76 8.75
N GLU A 288 -2.44 13.94 10.06
CA GLU A 288 -2.67 12.92 11.07
C GLU A 288 -4.11 12.43 11.11
N ALA A 289 -5.09 13.29 10.83
CA ALA A 289 -6.48 12.85 10.69
C ALA A 289 -6.63 11.88 9.51
N HIS A 290 -5.99 12.17 8.38
CA HIS A 290 -5.99 11.24 7.24
C HIS A 290 -5.38 9.87 7.60
N ARG A 291 -4.26 9.87 8.34
CA ARG A 291 -3.63 8.62 8.81
C ARG A 291 -4.59 7.81 9.68
N VAL A 292 -5.28 8.46 10.61
CA VAL A 292 -6.23 7.79 11.53
C VAL A 292 -7.50 7.32 10.80
N HIS A 293 -8.01 8.09 9.84
CA HIS A 293 -9.14 7.66 9.00
C HIS A 293 -8.77 6.47 8.12
N HIS A 294 -7.55 6.42 7.60
CA HIS A 294 -7.04 5.24 6.91
C HIS A 294 -6.98 4.01 7.84
N LEU A 295 -6.49 4.16 9.08
CA LEU A 295 -6.51 3.07 10.07
C LEU A 295 -7.94 2.61 10.39
N ALA A 296 -8.90 3.54 10.46
CA ALA A 296 -10.30 3.21 10.66
C ALA A 296 -10.88 2.38 9.50
N ALA A 297 -10.61 2.78 8.25
CA ALA A 297 -11.04 2.03 7.07
C ALA A 297 -10.49 0.59 7.06
N ILE A 298 -9.21 0.42 7.43
CA ILE A 298 -8.59 -0.91 7.56
C ILE A 298 -9.23 -1.72 8.68
N ARG A 299 -9.41 -1.12 9.87
CA ARG A 299 -10.02 -1.80 11.02
C ARG A 299 -11.45 -2.25 10.72
N GLU A 300 -12.24 -1.42 10.05
CA GLU A 300 -13.61 -1.74 9.65
C GLU A 300 -13.66 -2.84 8.58
N LEU A 301 -12.71 -2.86 7.63
CA LEU A 301 -12.57 -3.97 6.68
C LEU A 301 -12.19 -5.27 7.41
N GLN A 302 -11.30 -5.19 8.39
CA GLN A 302 -10.91 -6.34 9.19
C GLN A 302 -12.05 -6.86 10.05
N ASP A 303 -12.88 -5.98 10.63
CA ASP A 303 -14.08 -6.38 11.37
C ASP A 303 -15.06 -7.21 10.51
N ARG A 304 -15.11 -6.96 9.19
CA ARG A 304 -15.96 -7.72 8.25
C ARG A 304 -15.33 -9.01 7.76
N THR A 305 -14.03 -8.99 7.50
CA THR A 305 -13.37 -10.06 6.73
C THR A 305 -12.48 -10.98 7.56
N GLY A 306 -11.84 -10.46 8.61
CA GLY A 306 -10.81 -11.17 9.37
C GLY A 306 -9.60 -11.63 8.53
N ALA A 307 -9.44 -11.11 7.30
CA ALA A 307 -8.49 -11.64 6.33
C ALA A 307 -7.12 -10.94 6.37
N ILE A 308 -7.02 -9.79 7.03
CA ILE A 308 -5.77 -9.03 7.15
C ILE A 308 -4.86 -9.69 8.18
N THR A 309 -3.73 -10.22 7.72
CA THR A 309 -2.76 -10.92 8.56
C THR A 309 -1.79 -9.96 9.25
N GLU A 310 -1.45 -8.85 8.58
CA GLU A 310 -0.54 -7.84 9.09
C GLU A 310 -0.81 -6.46 8.50
N PHE A 311 -0.47 -5.43 9.27
CA PHE A 311 -0.43 -4.05 8.82
C PHE A 311 1.01 -3.56 8.67
N VAL A 312 1.31 -2.87 7.57
CA VAL A 312 2.66 -2.42 7.22
C VAL A 312 2.70 -0.91 7.06
N PRO A 313 3.21 -0.16 8.05
CA PRO A 313 3.55 1.24 7.91
C PRO A 313 4.75 1.42 6.96
N LEU A 314 4.60 2.27 5.95
CA LEU A 314 5.64 2.58 4.97
C LEU A 314 5.92 4.09 4.95
N SER A 315 7.03 4.49 5.56
CA SER A 315 7.49 5.89 5.47
C SER A 315 7.75 6.28 4.02
N PHE A 316 7.35 7.49 3.65
CA PHE A 316 7.54 8.02 2.32
C PHE A 316 9.02 8.34 2.04
N VAL A 317 9.60 7.60 1.10
CA VAL A 317 10.95 7.84 0.57
C VAL A 317 10.84 8.91 -0.52
N HIS A 318 11.11 10.16 -0.14
CA HIS A 318 10.84 11.34 -0.97
C HIS A 318 11.81 11.51 -2.14
N GLN A 319 13.05 11.02 -2.04
CA GLN A 319 14.07 11.27 -3.06
C GLN A 319 13.67 10.70 -4.42
N ASN A 320 13.89 11.48 -5.49
CA ASN A 320 13.57 11.10 -6.87
C ASN A 320 12.07 10.90 -7.15
N THR A 321 11.19 11.53 -6.38
CA THR A 321 9.74 11.49 -6.62
C THR A 321 9.24 12.82 -7.20
N PRO A 322 8.25 12.81 -8.10
CA PRO A 322 7.63 14.05 -8.56
C PRO A 322 7.10 14.95 -7.44
N LEU A 323 6.61 14.41 -6.32
CA LEU A 323 6.20 15.19 -5.15
C LEU A 323 7.36 16.03 -4.62
N TYR A 324 8.53 15.42 -4.42
CA TYR A 324 9.70 16.13 -3.91
C TYR A 324 10.33 17.04 -4.96
N ASP A 325 10.49 16.56 -6.19
CA ASP A 325 11.16 17.30 -7.28
C ASP A 325 10.37 18.56 -7.69
N ARG A 326 9.04 18.53 -7.54
CA ARG A 326 8.17 19.70 -7.77
C ARG A 326 8.02 20.57 -6.52
N GLY A 327 8.75 20.24 -5.46
CA GLY A 327 8.73 20.91 -4.17
C GLY A 327 7.35 20.92 -3.54
N MET A 328 6.52 19.89 -3.75
CA MET A 328 5.18 19.72 -3.13
C MET A 328 5.28 19.30 -1.66
N VAL A 329 6.38 18.64 -1.30
CA VAL A 329 6.76 18.24 0.05
C VAL A 329 8.24 18.58 0.26
N ASP A 330 8.63 18.84 1.51
CA ASP A 330 10.01 19.20 1.86
C ASP A 330 10.87 17.99 2.28
N GLY A 331 10.24 16.83 2.49
CA GLY A 331 10.90 15.61 2.94
C GLY A 331 9.92 14.44 3.09
N GLY A 332 10.36 13.40 3.81
CA GLY A 332 9.52 12.28 4.27
C GLY A 332 9.18 12.40 5.75
N ALA A 333 8.58 11.37 6.34
CA ALA A 333 8.32 11.33 7.80
C ALA A 333 9.60 11.56 8.63
N THR A 334 9.47 12.26 9.76
CA THR A 334 10.52 12.32 10.78
C THR A 334 10.57 11.02 11.61
N ALA A 335 11.68 10.78 12.32
CA ALA A 335 11.77 9.65 13.25
C ALA A 335 10.67 9.68 14.34
N ASP A 336 10.33 10.87 14.84
CA ASP A 336 9.25 11.04 15.82
C ASP A 336 7.86 10.69 15.20
N GLU A 337 7.65 10.97 13.90
CA GLU A 337 6.43 10.54 13.18
C GLU A 337 6.40 9.04 12.90
N ASP A 338 7.53 8.43 12.55
CA ASP A 338 7.64 6.99 12.32
C ASP A 338 7.30 6.18 13.57
N GLU A 339 7.89 6.55 14.70
CA GLU A 339 7.62 5.94 16.00
C GLU A 339 6.14 6.07 16.38
N LEU A 340 5.55 7.25 16.18
CA LEU A 340 4.12 7.47 16.45
C LEU A 340 3.22 6.68 15.52
N MET A 341 3.53 6.61 14.23
CA MET A 341 2.71 5.87 13.26
C MET A 341 2.65 4.39 13.66
N ILE A 342 3.79 3.78 14.02
CA ILE A 342 3.84 2.39 14.49
C ILE A 342 3.06 2.24 15.80
N ALA A 343 3.31 3.10 16.79
CA ALA A 343 2.69 3.01 18.11
C ALA A 343 1.16 3.17 18.07
N VAL A 344 0.68 4.19 17.36
CA VAL A 344 -0.75 4.44 17.21
C VAL A 344 -1.41 3.33 16.40
N SER A 345 -0.75 2.78 15.36
CA SER A 345 -1.28 1.63 14.62
C SER A 345 -1.49 0.41 15.52
N ARG A 346 -0.52 0.09 16.38
CA ARG A 346 -0.66 -1.00 17.36
C ARG A 346 -1.81 -0.77 18.34
N LEU A 347 -1.99 0.47 18.80
CA LEU A 347 -3.07 0.80 19.74
C LEU A 347 -4.45 0.85 19.09
N PHE A 348 -4.52 1.30 17.84
CA PHE A 348 -5.78 1.56 17.13
C PHE A 348 -6.34 0.30 16.44
N LEU A 349 -5.47 -0.49 15.81
CA LEU A 349 -5.83 -1.75 15.15
C LEU A 349 -5.93 -2.87 16.19
N ASP A 350 -7.04 -2.87 16.93
CA ASP A 350 -7.30 -3.87 17.98
C ASP A 350 -7.59 -5.29 17.47
N ASN A 351 -7.80 -5.43 16.15
CA ASN A 351 -8.20 -6.66 15.46
C ASN A 351 -7.17 -7.14 14.40
N ILE A 352 -5.96 -6.58 14.40
CA ILE A 352 -4.82 -7.04 13.59
C ILE A 352 -3.65 -7.33 14.54
N ASP A 353 -3.14 -8.55 14.50
CA ASP A 353 -2.14 -8.99 15.47
C ASP A 353 -0.73 -8.48 15.15
N HIS A 354 -0.37 -8.44 13.87
CA HIS A 354 1.00 -8.15 13.44
C HIS A 354 1.12 -6.75 12.81
N ILE A 355 2.10 -5.98 13.30
CA ILE A 355 2.56 -4.75 12.68
C ILE A 355 3.96 -5.03 12.12
N GLN A 356 4.08 -5.07 10.80
CA GLN A 356 5.34 -5.38 10.13
C GLN A 356 6.15 -4.10 9.87
N SER A 357 7.45 -4.17 10.10
CA SER A 357 8.41 -3.15 9.67
C SER A 357 9.17 -3.64 8.44
N SER A 358 9.24 -2.80 7.41
CA SER A 358 9.98 -3.10 6.17
C SER A 358 11.43 -2.68 6.32
N TRP A 359 12.35 -3.64 6.40
CA TRP A 359 13.79 -3.46 6.65
C TRP A 359 14.52 -2.55 5.65
N VAL A 360 13.98 -2.40 4.45
CA VAL A 360 14.59 -1.66 3.32
C VAL A 360 14.06 -0.23 3.17
N LYS A 361 13.17 0.19 4.06
CA LYS A 361 12.59 1.54 4.13
C LYS A 361 12.78 2.08 5.53
#